data_AF-A0A2P2DIK7-F1
#
_entry.id   AF-A0A2P2DIK7-F1
#
_cell.length_a   1.000
_cell.length_b   1.000
_cell.length_c   1.000
_cell.angle_alpha   90.00
_cell.angle_beta   90.00
_cell.angle_gamma   90.00
#
_symmetry.space_group_name_H-M   'P 1'
#
loop_
_entity.id
_entity.type
_entity.pdbx_description
1 polymer ?
#
loop_
_entity_poly.entity_id
_entity_poly.type
_entity_poly.pdbx_seq_one_letter_code
_entity_poly.pdbx_strand_id
1 'polypeptide(L)'
;MNLAFRSTQREYDAFYYREKRKGKTPISKELYDLERINRGKFRNDGVYVGIEWNQRLGIPKYLREFYNTETAKLDLERIQHLTKNLQWQVDTIPMTRIKRFYIRKRIRDINTYLEREVDSTGKIKSILFPAEK
;
A
#
# COMPACT_ATOMS: atom_id res chain seq x y z
N MET A 1 -1.69 3.43 -32.79
CA MET A 1 -1.22 3.38 -31.38
C MET A 1 -2.05 2.35 -30.63
N ASN A 2 -1.44 1.24 -30.22
CA ASN A 2 -2.13 0.18 -29.49
C ASN A 2 -1.91 0.44 -27.99
N LEU A 3 -2.70 1.33 -27.40
CA LEU A 3 -2.62 1.60 -25.96
C LEU A 3 -3.13 0.34 -25.25
N ALA A 4 -2.25 -0.36 -24.52
CA ALA A 4 -2.61 -1.46 -23.63
C ALA A 4 -3.33 -0.91 -22.38
N PHE A 5 -4.47 -0.24 -22.58
CA PHE A 5 -5.25 0.38 -21.51
C PHE A 5 -6.22 -0.60 -20.85
N ARG A 6 -6.65 -1.63 -21.60
CA ARG A 6 -7.59 -2.65 -21.12
C ARG A 6 -6.98 -3.43 -19.97
N SER A 7 -7.73 -3.58 -18.88
CA SER A 7 -7.32 -4.39 -17.75
C SER A 7 -7.37 -5.87 -18.09
N THR A 8 -6.40 -6.62 -17.54
CA THR A 8 -6.54 -8.07 -17.48
C THR A 8 -7.68 -8.45 -16.55
N GLN A 9 -8.24 -9.65 -16.69
CA GLN A 9 -9.31 -10.12 -15.80
C GLN A 9 -8.88 -10.08 -14.33
N ARG A 10 -7.66 -10.56 -14.03
CA ARG A 10 -7.07 -10.51 -12.68
C ARG A 10 -6.98 -9.10 -12.08
N GLU A 11 -6.68 -8.09 -12.89
CA GLU A 11 -6.61 -6.70 -12.41
C GLU A 11 -7.99 -6.14 -12.07
N TYR A 12 -9.00 -6.49 -12.85
CA TYR A 12 -10.37 -6.11 -12.57
C TYR A 12 -10.91 -6.83 -11.33
N ASP A 13 -10.64 -8.13 -11.18
CA ASP A 13 -11.08 -8.90 -10.00
C ASP A 13 -10.49 -8.29 -8.72
N ALA A 14 -9.20 -7.91 -8.74
CA ALA A 14 -8.56 -7.22 -7.62
C ALA A 14 -9.22 -5.87 -7.29
N PHE A 15 -9.60 -5.08 -8.30
CA PHE A 15 -10.38 -3.86 -8.11
C PHE A 15 -11.75 -4.17 -7.48
N TYR A 16 -12.45 -5.16 -8.02
CA TYR A 16 -13.78 -5.57 -7.62
C TYR A 16 -13.85 -5.96 -6.13
N TYR A 17 -12.97 -6.85 -5.69
CA TYR A 17 -12.93 -7.28 -4.29
C TYR A 17 -12.52 -6.16 -3.33
N ARG A 18 -11.64 -5.25 -3.78
CA ARG A 18 -11.25 -4.08 -2.97
C ARG A 18 -12.43 -3.11 -2.76
N GLU A 19 -13.21 -2.81 -3.79
CA GLU A 19 -14.36 -1.90 -3.64
C GLU A 19 -15.47 -2.54 -2.80
N LYS A 20 -15.75 -3.84 -2.97
CA LYS A 20 -16.66 -4.58 -2.08
C LYS A 20 -16.25 -4.49 -0.62
N ARG A 21 -14.96 -4.67 -0.33
CA ARG A 21 -14.43 -4.58 1.04
C ARG A 21 -14.58 -3.18 1.65
N LYS A 22 -14.64 -2.14 0.83
CA LYS A 22 -14.91 -0.76 1.27
C LYS A 22 -16.41 -0.45 1.40
N GLY A 23 -17.29 -1.43 1.21
CA GLY A 23 -18.74 -1.23 1.19
C GLY A 23 -19.24 -0.45 -0.04
N LYS A 24 -18.45 -0.40 -1.12
CA LYS A 24 -18.79 0.29 -2.37
C LYS A 24 -19.26 -0.70 -3.42
N THR A 25 -20.20 -0.29 -4.25
CA THR A 25 -20.63 -1.04 -5.44
C THR A 25 -19.53 -0.99 -6.49
N PRO A 26 -18.93 -2.12 -6.90
CA PRO A 26 -17.94 -2.12 -7.97
C PRO A 26 -18.58 -1.75 -9.30
N ILE A 27 -17.91 -0.90 -10.08
CA ILE A 27 -18.30 -0.62 -11.47
C ILE A 27 -17.93 -1.79 -12.37
N SER A 28 -18.56 -1.87 -13.55
CA SER A 28 -18.25 -2.88 -14.56
C SER A 28 -16.81 -2.79 -15.06
N LYS A 29 -16.29 -3.87 -15.64
CA LYS A 29 -14.91 -3.92 -16.18
C LYS A 29 -14.69 -2.88 -17.28
N GLU A 30 -15.68 -2.67 -18.14
CA GLU A 30 -15.64 -1.67 -19.20
C GLU A 30 -15.53 -0.25 -18.64
N LEU A 31 -16.33 0.07 -17.60
CA LEU A 31 -16.27 1.36 -16.91
C LEU A 31 -14.93 1.53 -16.16
N TYR A 32 -14.41 0.46 -15.57
CA TYR A 32 -13.09 0.45 -14.94
C TYR A 32 -11.97 0.75 -15.95
N ASP A 33 -12.01 0.14 -17.13
CA ASP A 33 -11.05 0.39 -18.21
C ASP A 33 -11.16 1.82 -18.76
N LEU A 34 -12.37 2.38 -18.83
CA LEU A 34 -12.59 3.79 -19.17
C LEU A 34 -12.06 4.75 -18.09
N GLU A 35 -12.26 4.44 -16.82
CA GLU A 35 -11.64 5.21 -15.73
C GLU A 35 -10.11 5.13 -15.77
N ARG A 36 -9.54 3.98 -16.16
CA ARG A 36 -8.09 3.84 -16.36
C ARG A 36 -7.60 4.80 -17.44
N ILE A 37 -8.36 5.03 -18.51
CA ILE A 37 -8.04 6.03 -19.54
C ILE A 37 -8.18 7.45 -18.99
N ASN A 38 -9.30 7.74 -18.33
CA ASN A 38 -9.67 9.10 -17.93
C ASN A 38 -8.89 9.63 -16.70
N ARG A 39 -8.46 8.74 -15.80
CA ARG A 39 -7.84 9.07 -14.51
C ARG A 39 -6.47 8.41 -14.30
N GLY A 40 -6.05 7.54 -15.23
CA GLY A 40 -4.83 6.75 -15.08
C GLY A 40 -3.56 7.60 -15.16
N LYS A 41 -2.54 7.16 -14.42
CA LYS A 41 -1.17 7.61 -14.66
C LYS A 41 -0.57 6.72 -15.73
N PHE A 42 -0.37 7.25 -16.92
CA PHE A 42 0.33 6.55 -18.00
C PHE A 42 1.80 6.95 -18.00
N ARG A 43 2.70 6.00 -18.32
CA ARG A 43 4.09 6.33 -18.64
C ARG A 43 4.16 6.98 -20.03
N ASN A 44 5.29 7.62 -20.34
CA ASN A 44 5.53 8.27 -21.65
C ASN A 44 5.45 7.27 -22.83
N ASP A 45 5.61 5.97 -22.56
CA ASP A 45 5.47 4.87 -23.53
C ASP A 45 4.00 4.41 -23.74
N GLY A 46 3.02 5.04 -23.06
CA GLY A 46 1.60 4.69 -23.15
C GLY A 46 1.17 3.51 -22.28
N VAL A 47 2.08 2.94 -21.47
CA VAL A 47 1.73 1.85 -20.55
C VAL A 47 1.00 2.40 -19.32
N TYR A 48 -0.16 1.82 -19.01
CA TYR A 48 -0.90 2.16 -17.79
C TYR A 48 -0.09 1.78 -16.55
N VAL A 49 0.21 2.77 -15.69
CA VAL A 49 0.80 2.54 -14.37
C VAL A 49 -0.34 2.36 -13.39
N GLY A 50 -0.75 1.10 -13.22
CA GLY A 50 -1.72 0.77 -12.19
C GLY A 50 -1.21 1.09 -10.79
N ILE A 51 -2.15 1.19 -9.86
CA ILE A 51 -1.87 1.22 -8.42
C ILE A 51 -0.91 0.05 -8.13
N GLU A 52 0.29 0.37 -7.66
CA GLU A 52 1.33 -0.62 -7.41
C GLU A 52 0.78 -1.69 -6.46
N TRP A 53 1.22 -2.94 -6.61
CA TRP A 53 0.74 -4.07 -5.80
C TRP A 53 0.70 -3.74 -4.30
N ASN A 54 1.71 -3.03 -3.82
CA ASN A 54 1.89 -2.63 -2.42
C ASN A 54 0.83 -1.60 -1.97
N GLN A 55 0.41 -0.72 -2.88
CA GLN A 55 -0.70 0.22 -2.67
C GLN A 55 -2.06 -0.51 -2.72
N ARG A 56 -2.18 -1.62 -3.46
CA ARG A 56 -3.39 -2.48 -3.45
C ARG A 56 -3.56 -3.19 -2.10
N LEU A 57 -2.45 -3.55 -1.46
CA LEU A 57 -2.40 -4.16 -0.14
C LEU A 57 -2.61 -3.16 1.02
N GLY A 58 -2.72 -1.86 0.73
CA GLY A 58 -2.87 -0.82 1.75
C GLY A 58 -1.59 -0.50 2.53
N ILE A 59 -0.43 -0.99 2.07
CA ILE A 59 0.85 -0.76 2.73
C ILE A 59 1.27 0.70 2.53
N PRO A 60 1.56 1.46 3.60
CA PRO A 60 2.08 2.82 3.48
C PRO A 60 3.34 2.87 2.61
N LYS A 61 3.49 3.92 1.80
CA LYS A 61 4.61 4.05 0.84
C LYS A 61 5.99 3.86 1.50
N TYR A 62 6.13 4.34 2.73
CA TYR A 62 7.38 4.25 3.51
C TYR A 62 7.63 2.88 4.15
N LEU A 63 6.69 1.94 4.07
CA LEU A 63 6.88 0.55 4.54
C LEU A 63 7.11 -0.43 3.38
N ARG A 64 7.02 0.03 2.13
CA ARG A 64 7.13 -0.81 0.94
C ARG A 64 8.40 -1.64 0.89
N GLU A 65 9.53 -1.04 1.25
CA GLU A 65 10.85 -1.69 1.19
C GLU A 65 11.03 -2.83 2.20
N PHE A 66 10.15 -2.90 3.20
CA PHE A 66 10.15 -3.95 4.22
C PHE A 66 9.18 -5.09 3.88
N TYR A 67 8.42 -4.97 2.79
CA TYR A 67 7.48 -6.01 2.38
C TYR A 67 8.15 -7.02 1.45
N ASN A 68 8.20 -8.27 1.89
CA ASN A 68 8.63 -9.38 1.07
C ASN A 68 7.41 -9.96 0.33
N THR A 69 7.45 -9.89 -1.00
CA THR A 69 6.37 -10.37 -1.88
C THR A 69 6.28 -11.90 -1.93
N GLU A 70 7.38 -12.62 -1.74
CA GLU A 70 7.42 -14.09 -1.79
C GLU A 70 6.80 -14.69 -0.55
N THR A 71 7.08 -14.10 0.62
CA THR A 71 6.58 -14.59 1.92
C THR A 71 5.29 -13.89 2.37
N ALA A 72 4.87 -12.84 1.66
CA ALA A 72 3.75 -11.96 2.00
C ALA A 72 3.82 -11.37 3.42
N LYS A 73 5.04 -11.03 3.86
CA LYS A 73 5.34 -10.55 5.21
C LYS A 73 6.08 -9.22 5.21
N LEU A 74 5.81 -8.41 6.22
CA LEU A 74 6.63 -7.27 6.59
C LEU A 74 7.77 -7.72 7.51
N ASP A 75 8.97 -7.24 7.22
CA ASP A 75 10.15 -7.41 8.08
C ASP A 75 10.02 -6.50 9.32
N LEU A 76 9.48 -7.07 10.39
CA LEU A 76 9.19 -6.34 11.63
C LEU A 76 10.47 -5.85 12.33
N GLU A 77 11.57 -6.60 12.23
CA GLU A 77 12.85 -6.23 12.85
C GLU A 77 13.41 -4.98 12.18
N ARG A 78 13.47 -4.97 10.84
CA ARG A 78 13.94 -3.78 10.11
C ARG A 78 13.05 -2.57 10.32
N ILE A 79 11.73 -2.75 10.44
CA ILE A 79 10.81 -1.65 10.77
C ILE A 79 11.06 -1.14 12.21
N GLN A 80 11.35 -2.03 13.16
CA GLN A 80 11.72 -1.64 14.52
C GLN A 80 13.04 -0.86 14.55
N HIS A 81 14.04 -1.25 13.75
CA HIS A 81 15.27 -0.50 13.59
C HIS A 81 15.03 0.89 12.98
N LEU A 82 14.19 0.98 11.95
CA LEU A 82 13.80 2.26 11.35
C LEU A 82 13.17 3.20 12.39
N THR A 83 12.19 2.71 13.16
CA THR A 83 11.48 3.53 14.15
C THR A 83 12.41 3.98 15.28
N LYS A 84 13.31 3.11 15.78
CA LYS A 84 14.35 3.48 16.75
C LYS A 84 15.30 4.55 16.20
N ASN A 85 15.75 4.42 14.95
CA ASN A 85 16.62 5.41 14.32
C ASN A 85 15.92 6.76 14.16
N LEU A 86 14.66 6.77 13.74
CA LEU A 86 13.87 8.00 13.63
C LEU A 86 13.67 8.68 15.00
N GLN A 87 13.44 7.88 16.05
CA GLN A 87 13.32 8.39 17.41
C GLN A 87 14.64 8.98 17.91
N TRP A 88 15.75 8.26 17.71
CA TRP A 88 17.09 8.77 18.02
C TRP A 88 17.39 10.09 17.31
N GLN A 89 17.05 10.22 16.02
CA GLN A 89 17.19 11.47 15.28
C GLN A 89 16.40 12.62 15.93
N VAL A 90 15.16 12.36 16.37
CA VAL A 90 14.31 13.34 17.05
C VAL A 90 14.90 13.82 18.36
N ASP A 91 15.55 12.92 19.10
CA ASP A 91 16.05 13.18 20.45
C ASP A 91 17.45 13.80 20.46
N THR A 92 18.27 13.51 19.44
CA THR A 92 19.68 13.92 19.40
C THR A 92 19.99 15.02 18.40
N ILE A 93 19.33 15.06 17.24
CA ILE A 93 19.68 15.98 16.15
C ILE A 93 18.87 17.27 16.28
N PRO A 94 19.53 18.44 16.37
CA PRO A 94 18.85 19.73 16.31
C PRO A 94 18.03 19.87 15.02
N MET A 95 16.75 20.21 15.14
CA MET A 95 15.85 20.37 14.01
C MET A 95 14.69 21.32 14.33
N THR A 96 14.02 21.82 13.30
CA THR A 96 12.84 22.66 13.46
C THR A 96 11.68 21.89 14.08
N ARG A 97 10.79 22.60 14.79
CA ARG A 97 9.57 22.04 15.39
C ARG A 97 8.72 21.27 14.39
N ILE A 98 8.60 21.79 13.16
CA ILE A 98 7.83 21.18 12.07
C ILE A 98 8.45 19.85 11.65
N LYS A 99 9.77 19.80 11.44
CA LYS A 99 10.47 18.56 11.07
C LYS A 99 10.32 17.50 12.17
N ARG A 100 10.47 17.89 13.43
CA ARG A 100 10.27 17.01 14.59
C ARG A 100 8.86 16.44 14.64
N PHE A 101 7.84 17.28 14.41
CA PHE A 101 6.45 16.86 14.37
C PHE A 101 6.19 15.81 13.29
N TYR A 102 6.69 16.02 12.06
CA TYR A 102 6.48 15.06 10.97
C TYR A 102 7.17 13.71 11.23
N ILE A 103 8.37 13.69 11.81
CA ILE A 103 9.05 12.43 12.16
C ILE A 103 8.26 11.69 13.24
N ARG A 104 7.84 12.37 14.32
CA ARG A 104 7.01 11.77 15.38
C ARG A 104 5.67 11.26 14.85
N LYS A 105 5.04 12.01 13.94
CA LYS A 105 3.82 11.57 13.26
C LYS A 105 4.08 10.30 12.46
N ARG A 106 5.16 10.24 11.69
CA ARG A 106 5.53 9.04 10.91
C ARG A 106 5.75 7.82 11.81
N ILE A 107 6.45 7.96 12.93
CA ILE A 107 6.64 6.87 13.90
C ILE A 107 5.27 6.38 14.41
N ARG A 108 4.39 7.31 14.80
CA ARG A 108 3.03 6.98 15.24
C ARG A 108 2.23 6.25 14.18
N ASP A 109 2.27 6.73 12.94
CA ASP A 109 1.54 6.13 11.82
C ASP A 109 2.05 4.70 11.55
N ILE A 110 3.37 4.46 11.60
CA ILE A 110 3.96 3.11 11.49
C ILE A 110 3.42 2.20 12.59
N ASN A 111 3.52 2.62 13.85
CA ASN A 111 3.09 1.79 14.99
C ASN A 111 1.59 1.48 14.91
N THR A 112 0.78 2.47 14.57
CA THR A 112 -0.67 2.32 14.43
C THR A 112 -1.02 1.34 13.30
N TYR A 113 -0.30 1.40 12.17
CA TYR A 113 -0.50 0.47 11.07
C TYR A 113 -0.11 -0.97 11.47
N LEU A 114 1.05 -1.16 12.10
CA LEU A 114 1.49 -2.48 12.57
C LEU A 114 0.49 -3.09 13.54
N GLU A 115 0.01 -2.32 14.53
CA GLU A 115 -0.96 -2.78 15.52
C GLU A 115 -2.30 -3.19 14.89
N ARG A 116 -2.83 -2.37 13.98
CA ARG A 116 -4.16 -2.57 13.40
C ARG A 116 -4.17 -3.61 12.29
N GLU A 117 -3.20 -3.55 11.38
CA GLU A 117 -3.26 -4.25 10.10
C GLU A 117 -2.29 -5.43 10.01
N VAL A 118 -1.35 -5.60 10.95
CA VAL A 118 -0.29 -6.62 10.85
C VAL A 118 -0.34 -7.54 12.06
N ASP A 119 -0.15 -8.84 11.84
CA ASP A 119 -0.05 -9.84 12.90
C ASP A 119 1.38 -9.93 13.47
N SER A 120 1.56 -10.72 14.53
CA SER A 120 2.86 -10.93 15.16
C SER A 120 3.90 -11.59 14.25
N THR A 121 3.49 -12.19 13.13
CA THR A 121 4.36 -12.86 12.17
C THR A 121 4.72 -11.97 10.98
N GLY A 122 4.21 -10.73 10.95
CA GLY A 122 4.43 -9.77 9.88
C GLY A 122 3.43 -9.87 8.73
N LYS A 123 2.42 -10.75 8.79
CA LYS A 123 1.39 -10.85 7.75
C LYS A 123 0.34 -9.76 7.93
N ILE A 124 -0.17 -9.25 6.82
CA ILE A 124 -1.26 -8.28 6.83
C ILE A 124 -2.56 -9.03 7.12
N LYS A 125 -3.22 -8.71 8.25
CA LYS A 125 -4.45 -9.34 8.76
C LYS A 125 -5.55 -9.39 7.71
N SER A 126 -5.58 -8.40 6.83
CA SER A 126 -6.59 -8.30 5.81
C SER A 126 -6.38 -9.11 4.53
N ILE A 127 -5.23 -9.80 4.43
CA ILE A 127 -4.93 -10.80 3.40
C ILE A 127 -5.31 -12.21 3.89
N LEU A 128 -6.00 -12.33 5.04
CA LEU A 128 -6.74 -13.55 5.36
C LEU A 128 -7.86 -13.69 4.32
N PHE A 129 -7.56 -14.40 3.24
CA PHE A 129 -8.57 -14.93 2.32
C PHE A 129 -9.67 -15.56 3.18
N PRO A 130 -10.96 -15.27 2.93
CA PRO A 130 -11.99 -16.12 3.50
C PRO A 130 -11.65 -17.54 3.07
N ALA A 131 -11.35 -18.40 4.04
CA ALA A 131 -11.23 -19.82 3.78
C ALA A 131 -12.50 -20.23 3.04
N GLU A 132 -12.33 -20.77 1.83
CA GLU A 132 -13.42 -21.35 1.07
C GLU A 132 -14.18 -22.31 1.99
N LYS A 133 -15.44 -22.00 2.24
CA LYS A 133 -16.43 -22.90 2.82
C LYS A 133 -17.50 -23.14 1.78
#